data_AF-A0A1V4BS45-F1
#
_entry.id   AF-A0A1V4BS45-F1
#
_cell.length_a   1.000
_cell.length_b   1.000
_cell.length_c   1.000
_cell.angle_alpha   90.00
_cell.angle_beta   90.00
_cell.angle_gamma   90.00
#
_symmetry.space_group_name_H-M   'P 1'
#
loop_
_entity.id
_entity.type
_entity.pdbx_description
1 polymer ?
#
loop_
_entity_poly.entity_id
_entity_poly.type
_entity_poly.pdbx_seq_one_letter_code
_entity_poly.pdbx_strand_id
1 'polypeptide(L)'
;MTTNISRQLATGTLAIAASVTALSFAGTAPAQAMIMGTLSITGDATIDPWGTTDPMLTPLSVTTVNSATGQFQGVTAGNVSVPKSFSLTGDPNMMPMHMFDSPDSIANFISILVNQGPPTGPGAGTVIGSVTGSLAMGSFAGVPGASTTSYAVTGTMTFDEPNGFPDLLGTFNISFTRSENGGQVSQGYTLSLEKSSAIAKTPEPAAILGILAVAGVGAFARRKS
;
A
#
# COMPACT_ATOMS: atom_id res chain seq x y z
N MET A 1 83.00 44.85 9.73
CA MET A 1 82.71 43.79 10.71
C MET A 1 81.22 43.87 11.02
N THR A 2 80.55 42.72 10.85
CA THR A 2 79.08 42.44 10.93
C THR A 2 78.15 43.16 9.95
N THR A 3 77.91 42.47 8.82
CA THR A 3 76.81 42.60 7.86
C THR A 3 75.57 41.86 8.37
N ASN A 4 74.37 42.43 8.24
CA ASN A 4 73.07 41.72 8.31
C ASN A 4 72.21 42.23 7.13
N ILE A 5 72.28 41.59 5.96
CA ILE A 5 71.38 40.54 5.44
C ILE A 5 69.89 40.94 5.49
N SER A 6 69.45 41.55 4.38
CA SER A 6 68.08 41.58 3.89
C SER A 6 67.58 40.17 3.55
N ARG A 7 66.41 39.79 4.07
CA ARG A 7 65.59 38.69 3.52
C ARG A 7 64.24 39.25 3.07
N GLN A 8 64.14 39.55 1.77
CA GLN A 8 62.90 39.33 1.06
C GLN A 8 62.59 37.83 1.13
N LEU A 9 61.35 37.48 1.50
CA LEU A 9 60.77 36.20 1.12
C LEU A 9 59.50 36.52 0.34
N ALA A 10 59.67 36.53 -0.99
CA ALA A 10 58.59 36.36 -1.93
C ALA A 10 58.15 34.88 -1.96
N THR A 11 56.93 34.67 -2.44
CA THR A 11 56.38 33.44 -3.05
C THR A 11 56.02 32.25 -2.16
N GLY A 12 54.71 32.13 -1.93
CA GLY A 12 53.98 30.87 -1.76
C GLY A 12 52.65 30.98 -2.49
N THR A 13 52.68 30.71 -3.79
CA THR A 13 51.58 30.70 -4.77
C THR A 13 50.64 29.51 -4.57
N LEU A 14 49.33 29.72 -4.79
CA LEU A 14 48.24 28.81 -5.27
C LEU A 14 46.93 29.15 -4.51
N ALA A 15 45.75 29.32 -5.10
CA ALA A 15 45.31 29.20 -6.47
C ALA A 15 44.03 30.06 -6.67
N ILE A 16 43.90 30.61 -7.87
CA ILE A 16 42.64 31.08 -8.45
C ILE A 16 41.75 29.86 -8.70
N ALA A 17 40.45 29.93 -8.39
CA ALA A 17 39.33 29.35 -9.16
C ALA A 17 38.08 29.35 -8.26
N ALA A 18 37.11 30.21 -8.54
CA ALA A 18 35.93 29.88 -9.36
C ALA A 18 34.84 29.15 -8.56
N SER A 19 33.72 29.86 -8.37
CA SER A 19 32.34 29.34 -8.42
C SER A 19 32.05 27.99 -7.74
N VAL A 20 31.31 28.04 -6.64
CA VAL A 20 30.30 27.01 -6.34
C VAL A 20 29.01 27.71 -5.91
N THR A 21 28.14 27.90 -6.90
CA THR A 21 26.70 27.75 -6.80
C THR A 21 26.24 26.93 -5.59
N ALA A 22 25.35 27.49 -4.75
CA ALA A 22 24.21 26.79 -4.13
C ALA A 22 23.85 27.42 -2.78
N LEU A 23 23.19 28.58 -2.81
CA LEU A 23 22.19 28.89 -1.80
C LEU A 23 20.84 29.17 -2.49
N SER A 24 20.47 28.27 -3.39
CA SER A 24 19.10 28.12 -3.89
C SER A 24 18.52 26.85 -3.30
N PHE A 25 18.20 26.88 -2.01
CA PHE A 25 17.16 26.01 -1.47
C PHE A 25 15.89 26.85 -1.32
N ALA A 26 15.42 27.40 -2.45
CA ALA A 26 13.99 27.45 -2.66
C ALA A 26 13.54 25.99 -2.56
N GLY A 27 12.77 25.67 -1.52
CA GLY A 27 12.28 24.34 -1.24
C GLY A 27 11.41 23.84 -2.39
N THR A 28 12.03 23.29 -3.42
CA THR A 28 11.42 22.21 -4.16
C THR A 28 11.44 21.04 -3.19
N ALA A 29 10.35 20.88 -2.43
CA ALA A 29 9.99 19.58 -1.88
C ALA A 29 10.27 18.58 -3.00
N PRO A 30 11.08 17.51 -2.76
CA PRO A 30 11.36 16.55 -3.82
C PRO A 30 10.01 16.15 -4.38
N ALA A 31 9.80 16.36 -5.68
CA ALA A 31 8.60 15.91 -6.36
C ALA A 31 8.46 14.44 -5.99
N GLN A 32 7.52 14.12 -5.09
CA GLN A 32 7.37 12.78 -4.57
C GLN A 32 7.13 11.90 -5.79
N ALA A 33 8.07 11.00 -6.06
CA ALA A 33 7.94 10.07 -7.16
C ALA A 33 6.61 9.35 -6.97
N MET A 34 5.78 9.33 -8.02
CA MET A 34 4.50 8.64 -7.96
C MET A 34 4.76 7.14 -7.89
N ILE A 35 4.76 6.59 -6.68
CA ILE A 35 4.85 5.16 -6.45
C ILE A 35 3.48 4.57 -6.80
N MET A 36 3.46 3.71 -7.82
CA MET A 36 2.28 3.01 -8.32
C MET A 36 2.65 1.56 -8.60
N GLY A 37 1.64 0.70 -8.75
CA GLY A 37 1.87 -0.68 -9.17
C GLY A 37 0.60 -1.51 -9.15
N THR A 38 0.61 -2.57 -9.95
CA THR A 38 -0.42 -3.60 -9.92
C THR A 38 0.20 -4.93 -9.54
N LEU A 39 -0.54 -5.71 -8.76
CA LEU A 39 -0.18 -7.08 -8.41
C LEU A 39 -1.42 -7.96 -8.57
N SER A 40 -1.30 -9.06 -9.31
CA SER A 40 -2.32 -10.10 -9.37
C SER A 40 -1.73 -11.43 -8.99
N ILE A 41 -2.37 -12.13 -8.06
CA ILE A 41 -1.96 -13.43 -7.56
C ILE A 41 -3.12 -14.43 -7.62
N THR A 42 -2.79 -15.71 -7.71
CA THR A 42 -3.72 -16.82 -7.56
C THR A 42 -3.24 -17.73 -6.45
N GLY A 43 -4.17 -18.41 -5.79
CA GLY A 43 -3.86 -19.36 -4.72
C GLY A 43 -4.99 -20.34 -4.46
N ASP A 44 -4.70 -21.34 -3.62
CA ASP A 44 -5.71 -22.29 -3.16
C ASP A 44 -6.52 -21.67 -2.03
N ALA A 45 -7.79 -22.09 -1.89
CA ALA A 45 -8.66 -21.63 -0.82
C ALA A 45 -9.57 -22.76 -0.31
N THR A 46 -10.09 -22.57 0.90
CA THR A 46 -11.32 -23.22 1.37
C THR A 46 -12.44 -22.19 1.38
N ILE A 47 -13.56 -22.54 0.76
CA ILE A 47 -14.68 -21.65 0.49
C ILE A 47 -15.94 -22.37 0.94
N ASP A 48 -16.77 -21.76 1.77
CA ASP A 48 -18.03 -22.39 2.16
C ASP A 48 -18.99 -22.56 0.96
N PRO A 49 -19.76 -23.66 0.90
CA PRO A 49 -20.71 -23.91 -0.18
C PRO A 49 -21.75 -22.78 -0.32
N TRP A 50 -22.34 -22.65 -1.49
CA TRP A 50 -23.52 -21.79 -1.67
C TRP A 50 -24.67 -22.21 -0.73
N GLY A 51 -25.44 -21.23 -0.27
CA GLY A 51 -26.52 -21.44 0.70
C GLY A 51 -26.05 -21.46 2.16
N THR A 52 -24.75 -21.31 2.41
CA THR A 52 -24.22 -21.13 3.77
C THR A 52 -24.48 -19.70 4.23
N THR A 53 -25.09 -19.54 5.41
CA THR A 53 -25.19 -18.25 6.09
C THR A 53 -23.79 -17.77 6.51
N ASP A 54 -23.47 -16.52 6.23
CA ASP A 54 -22.19 -15.88 6.53
C ASP A 54 -20.96 -16.70 6.05
N PRO A 55 -20.85 -16.98 4.73
CA PRO A 55 -19.85 -17.91 4.22
C PRO A 55 -18.43 -17.43 4.50
N MET A 56 -17.58 -18.34 4.99
CA MET A 56 -16.17 -18.10 5.26
C MET A 56 -15.32 -18.32 4.00
N LEU A 57 -14.43 -17.37 3.73
CA LEU A 57 -13.49 -17.38 2.62
C LEU A 57 -12.07 -17.44 3.17
N THR A 58 -11.41 -18.58 2.97
CA THR A 58 -10.10 -18.90 3.60
C THR A 58 -9.04 -19.17 2.54
N PRO A 59 -8.24 -18.18 2.15
CA PRO A 59 -7.00 -18.40 1.40
C PRO A 59 -6.06 -19.35 2.16
N LEU A 60 -5.41 -20.28 1.45
CA LEU A 60 -4.51 -21.28 2.03
C LEU A 60 -3.06 -21.13 1.56
N SER A 61 -2.87 -20.69 0.32
CA SER A 61 -1.56 -20.62 -0.32
C SER A 61 -1.53 -19.48 -1.34
N VAL A 62 -0.33 -19.03 -1.71
CA VAL A 62 -0.12 -18.24 -2.93
C VAL A 62 0.62 -19.13 -3.91
N THR A 63 -0.03 -19.50 -5.01
CA THR A 63 0.54 -20.45 -5.98
C THR A 63 1.26 -19.74 -7.11
N THR A 64 0.77 -18.59 -7.55
CA THR A 64 1.31 -17.88 -8.71
C THR A 64 1.11 -16.37 -8.61
N VAL A 65 2.06 -15.62 -9.15
CA VAL A 65 1.92 -14.19 -9.45
C VAL A 65 1.63 -14.06 -10.94
N ASN A 66 0.41 -13.64 -11.28
CA ASN A 66 -0.06 -13.50 -12.66
C ASN A 66 0.45 -12.22 -13.32
N SER A 67 0.60 -11.15 -12.52
CA SER A 67 1.08 -9.85 -12.98
C SER A 67 1.68 -9.07 -11.81
N ALA A 68 2.75 -8.32 -12.08
CA ALA A 68 3.49 -7.56 -11.10
C ALA A 68 4.18 -6.37 -11.78
N THR A 69 3.72 -5.15 -11.52
CA THR A 69 4.20 -3.92 -12.17
C THR A 69 4.52 -2.82 -11.17
N GLY A 70 5.23 -1.78 -11.62
CA GLY A 70 5.61 -0.64 -10.79
C GLY A 70 6.42 -1.10 -9.58
N GLN A 71 6.03 -0.69 -8.38
CA GLN A 71 6.68 -1.10 -7.14
C GLN A 71 6.68 -2.62 -6.91
N PHE A 72 5.67 -3.33 -7.44
CA PHE A 72 5.55 -4.77 -7.30
C PHE A 72 6.36 -5.54 -8.34
N GLN A 73 7.04 -4.88 -9.27
CA GLN A 73 7.84 -5.56 -10.29
C GLN A 73 8.85 -6.52 -9.64
N GLY A 74 8.92 -7.75 -10.15
CA GLY A 74 9.83 -8.79 -9.65
C GLY A 74 9.35 -9.51 -8.38
N VAL A 75 8.17 -9.17 -7.85
CA VAL A 75 7.52 -9.95 -6.79
C VAL A 75 7.20 -11.36 -7.32
N THR A 76 7.58 -12.37 -6.55
CA THR A 76 7.27 -13.78 -6.80
C THR A 76 6.29 -14.30 -5.75
N ALA A 77 5.73 -15.50 -5.94
CA ALA A 77 4.79 -16.10 -5.00
C ALA A 77 5.37 -16.21 -3.57
N GLY A 78 6.67 -16.53 -3.43
CA GLY A 78 7.35 -16.59 -2.14
C GLY A 78 7.59 -15.24 -1.46
N ASN A 79 7.32 -14.13 -2.16
CA ASN A 79 7.41 -12.78 -1.60
C ASN A 79 6.09 -12.27 -1.03
N VAL A 80 5.00 -13.03 -1.18
CA VAL A 80 3.65 -12.62 -0.80
C VAL A 80 3.15 -13.53 0.30
N SER A 81 2.65 -12.96 1.39
CA SER A 81 1.98 -13.75 2.43
C SER A 81 0.63 -14.27 1.93
N VAL A 82 0.16 -15.36 2.52
CA VAL A 82 -1.23 -15.80 2.34
C VAL A 82 -2.15 -14.68 2.84
N PRO A 83 -3.15 -14.23 2.05
CA PRO A 83 -4.10 -13.23 2.50
C PRO A 83 -4.95 -13.75 3.67
N LYS A 84 -5.37 -12.87 4.57
CA LYS A 84 -6.22 -13.25 5.70
C LYS A 84 -7.59 -13.75 5.26
N SER A 85 -8.14 -14.69 6.01
CA SER A 85 -9.53 -15.14 5.86
C SER A 85 -10.51 -14.08 6.32
N PHE A 86 -11.72 -14.11 5.77
CA PHE A 86 -12.84 -13.29 6.21
C PHE A 86 -14.16 -13.95 5.83
N SER A 87 -15.23 -13.62 6.56
CA SER A 87 -16.59 -14.01 6.21
C SER A 87 -17.28 -12.89 5.43
N LEU A 88 -18.20 -13.28 4.56
CA LEU A 88 -19.24 -12.37 4.10
C LEU A 88 -20.37 -12.35 5.12
N THR A 89 -21.14 -11.27 5.19
CA THR A 89 -22.36 -11.23 6.03
C THR A 89 -23.59 -11.31 5.14
N GLY A 90 -24.48 -12.26 5.41
CA GLY A 90 -25.71 -12.48 4.64
C GLY A 90 -26.03 -13.95 4.37
N ASP A 91 -27.23 -14.17 3.82
CA ASP A 91 -27.73 -15.51 3.48
C ASP A 91 -28.29 -15.52 2.03
N PRO A 92 -27.59 -16.19 1.09
CA PRO A 92 -28.03 -16.25 -0.30
C PRO A 92 -29.28 -17.11 -0.51
N ASN A 93 -29.68 -17.92 0.49
CA ASN A 93 -30.75 -18.89 0.41
C ASN A 93 -30.61 -19.74 -0.87
N MET A 94 -31.66 -19.76 -1.70
CA MET A 94 -31.72 -20.49 -2.97
C MET A 94 -31.61 -19.56 -4.20
N MET A 95 -31.23 -18.30 -4.01
CA MET A 95 -31.07 -17.36 -5.13
C MET A 95 -29.80 -17.70 -5.92
N PRO A 96 -29.77 -17.57 -7.26
CA PRO A 96 -28.58 -17.84 -8.05
C PRO A 96 -27.54 -16.71 -8.00
N MET A 97 -27.94 -15.51 -7.57
CA MET A 97 -27.05 -14.39 -7.28
C MET A 97 -27.50 -13.70 -6.00
N HIS A 98 -26.54 -13.21 -5.23
CA HIS A 98 -26.79 -12.52 -3.97
C HIS A 98 -25.75 -11.42 -3.74
N MET A 99 -26.20 -10.29 -3.17
CA MET A 99 -25.33 -9.22 -2.72
C MET A 99 -25.17 -9.38 -1.21
N PHE A 100 -23.95 -9.64 -0.77
CA PHE A 100 -23.63 -9.75 0.64
C PHE A 100 -23.24 -8.39 1.19
N ASP A 101 -23.35 -8.23 2.50
CA ASP A 101 -22.69 -7.13 3.17
C ASP A 101 -21.18 -7.30 3.04
N SER A 102 -20.51 -6.22 2.66
CA SER A 102 -19.07 -6.21 2.46
C SER A 102 -18.34 -6.35 3.81
N PRO A 103 -17.21 -7.07 3.85
CA PRO A 103 -16.44 -7.21 5.09
C PRO A 103 -15.94 -5.84 5.59
N ASP A 104 -15.98 -5.66 6.90
CA ASP A 104 -15.35 -4.53 7.60
C ASP A 104 -13.84 -4.45 7.31
N SER A 105 -13.20 -3.39 7.79
CA SER A 105 -11.76 -3.20 7.61
C SER A 105 -10.94 -4.36 8.18
N ILE A 106 -10.19 -5.07 7.32
CA ILE A 106 -9.26 -6.14 7.70
C ILE A 106 -7.84 -5.59 7.70
N ALA A 107 -7.31 -5.34 8.89
CA ALA A 107 -5.94 -4.87 9.06
C ALA A 107 -4.90 -5.95 8.74
N ASN A 108 -3.78 -5.56 8.15
CA ASN A 108 -2.67 -6.45 7.80
C ASN A 108 -3.15 -7.69 7.02
N PHE A 109 -4.02 -7.45 6.04
CA PHE A 109 -4.64 -8.47 5.21
C PHE A 109 -3.60 -9.27 4.41
N ILE A 110 -2.57 -8.60 3.89
CA ILE A 110 -1.50 -9.22 3.11
C ILE A 110 -0.18 -8.48 3.35
N SER A 111 0.95 -9.17 3.26
CA SER A 111 2.28 -8.55 3.22
C SER A 111 3.03 -8.96 1.95
N ILE A 112 3.77 -8.02 1.38
CA ILE A 112 4.44 -8.17 0.08
C ILE A 112 5.86 -7.64 0.21
N LEU A 113 6.86 -8.53 0.03
CA LEU A 113 8.25 -8.13 -0.03
C LEU A 113 8.55 -7.52 -1.41
N VAL A 114 8.91 -6.24 -1.42
CA VAL A 114 9.26 -5.48 -2.63
C VAL A 114 10.74 -5.12 -2.60
N ASN A 115 11.33 -4.92 -3.78
CA ASN A 115 12.75 -4.58 -3.94
C ASN A 115 12.98 -3.37 -4.86
N GLN A 116 11.91 -2.68 -5.27
CA GLN A 116 11.99 -1.58 -6.22
C GLN A 116 12.47 -0.29 -5.53
N GLY A 117 13.57 0.26 -6.02
CA GLY A 117 14.11 1.54 -5.56
C GLY A 117 13.48 2.75 -6.26
N PRO A 118 13.87 3.98 -5.87
CA PRO A 118 13.37 5.18 -6.53
C PRO A 118 13.69 5.19 -8.03
N PRO A 119 12.77 5.65 -8.90
CA PRO A 119 11.49 6.29 -8.58
C PRO A 119 10.29 5.33 -8.47
N THR A 120 10.45 4.03 -8.71
CA THR A 120 9.34 3.06 -8.79
C THR A 120 8.91 2.53 -7.43
N GLY A 121 9.75 2.67 -6.41
CA GLY A 121 9.43 2.28 -5.05
C GLY A 121 10.35 2.92 -4.01
N PRO A 122 10.05 2.70 -2.72
CA PRO A 122 10.80 3.23 -1.59
C PRO A 122 12.11 2.46 -1.28
N GLY A 123 12.48 1.48 -2.10
CA GLY A 123 13.57 0.53 -1.84
C GLY A 123 13.07 -0.83 -1.35
N ALA A 124 14.02 -1.69 -0.97
CA ALA A 124 13.69 -3.01 -0.44
C ALA A 124 12.97 -2.90 0.91
N GLY A 125 11.92 -3.71 1.09
CA GLY A 125 11.13 -3.72 2.30
C GLY A 125 9.81 -4.46 2.15
N THR A 126 9.04 -4.52 3.24
CA THR A 126 7.72 -5.16 3.26
C THR A 126 6.65 -4.09 3.16
N VAL A 127 5.80 -4.19 2.14
CA VAL A 127 4.55 -3.43 2.05
C VAL A 127 3.48 -4.22 2.80
N ILE A 128 2.77 -3.59 3.73
CA ILE A 128 1.66 -4.22 4.45
C ILE A 128 0.35 -3.63 3.95
N GLY A 129 -0.53 -4.49 3.48
CA GLY A 129 -1.82 -4.14 2.92
C GLY A 129 -2.96 -4.34 3.90
N SER A 130 -3.80 -3.33 4.09
CA SER A 130 -5.08 -3.44 4.80
C SER A 130 -6.24 -3.13 3.87
N VAL A 131 -7.32 -3.89 3.95
CA VAL A 131 -8.44 -3.78 3.00
C VAL A 131 -9.72 -3.34 3.71
N THR A 132 -10.59 -2.64 2.98
CA THR A 132 -11.95 -2.33 3.42
C THR A 132 -12.90 -2.67 2.28
N GLY A 133 -13.80 -3.62 2.50
CA GLY A 133 -14.78 -4.02 1.50
C GLY A 133 -15.74 -2.88 1.19
N SER A 134 -16.13 -2.75 -0.07
CA SER A 134 -17.16 -1.81 -0.52
C SER A 134 -18.32 -2.51 -1.23
N LEU A 135 -18.05 -3.67 -1.82
CA LEU A 135 -19.02 -4.49 -2.50
C LEU A 135 -18.64 -5.95 -2.34
N ALA A 136 -19.61 -6.79 -1.94
CA ALA A 136 -19.47 -8.23 -1.94
C ALA A 136 -20.65 -8.86 -2.70
N MET A 137 -20.33 -9.74 -3.63
CA MET A 137 -21.31 -10.42 -4.48
C MET A 137 -20.99 -11.90 -4.53
N GLY A 138 -22.02 -12.72 -4.62
CA GLY A 138 -21.86 -14.13 -4.91
C GLY A 138 -22.83 -14.61 -5.97
N SER A 139 -22.44 -15.69 -6.63
CA SER A 139 -23.26 -16.37 -7.63
C SER A 139 -23.10 -17.88 -7.54
N PHE A 140 -24.16 -18.58 -7.90
CA PHE A 140 -24.21 -20.02 -7.99
C PHE A 140 -24.76 -20.45 -9.34
N ALA A 141 -24.02 -21.34 -10.00
CA ALA A 141 -24.46 -22.04 -11.19
C ALA A 141 -24.33 -23.54 -10.95
N GLY A 142 -25.44 -24.27 -10.98
CA GLY A 142 -25.46 -25.70 -10.69
C GLY A 142 -26.34 -26.49 -11.65
N VAL A 143 -25.89 -27.70 -11.95
CA VAL A 143 -26.66 -28.79 -12.56
C VAL A 143 -26.50 -30.04 -11.70
N PRO A 144 -27.36 -31.06 -11.82
CA PRO A 144 -27.17 -32.30 -11.08
C PRO A 144 -25.77 -32.89 -11.30
N GLY A 145 -24.99 -33.02 -10.21
CA GLY A 145 -23.63 -33.58 -10.24
C GLY A 145 -22.49 -32.59 -10.52
N ALA A 146 -22.78 -31.32 -10.84
CA ALA A 146 -21.75 -30.29 -11.00
C ALA A 146 -22.24 -28.89 -10.63
N SER A 147 -21.44 -28.13 -9.88
CA SER A 147 -21.79 -26.76 -9.50
C SER A 147 -20.57 -25.87 -9.36
N THR A 148 -20.73 -24.60 -9.67
CA THR A 148 -19.73 -23.55 -9.44
C THR A 148 -20.35 -22.47 -8.56
N THR A 149 -19.68 -22.20 -7.44
CA THR A 149 -19.94 -21.06 -6.57
C THR A 149 -18.82 -20.05 -6.74
N SER A 150 -19.17 -18.79 -6.94
CA SER A 150 -18.20 -17.70 -7.03
C SER A 150 -18.57 -16.59 -6.07
N TYR A 151 -17.57 -16.06 -5.37
CA TYR A 151 -17.71 -14.87 -4.53
C TYR A 151 -16.70 -13.83 -4.99
N ALA A 152 -17.11 -12.58 -5.14
CA ALA A 152 -16.25 -11.46 -5.51
C ALA A 152 -16.41 -10.33 -4.51
N VAL A 153 -15.29 -9.82 -4.01
CA VAL A 153 -15.24 -8.68 -3.10
C VAL A 153 -14.33 -7.62 -3.68
N THR A 154 -14.82 -6.40 -3.76
CA THR A 154 -14.04 -5.23 -4.19
C THR A 154 -14.08 -4.17 -3.11
N GLY A 155 -13.04 -3.33 -3.10
CA GLY A 155 -12.99 -2.21 -2.18
C GLY A 155 -11.68 -1.46 -2.22
N THR A 156 -11.44 -0.69 -1.17
CA THR A 156 -10.25 0.14 -1.02
C THR A 156 -9.17 -0.60 -0.24
N MET A 157 -7.93 -0.20 -0.46
CA MET A 157 -6.77 -0.73 0.23
C MET A 157 -5.87 0.40 0.70
N THR A 158 -5.32 0.28 1.90
CA THR A 158 -4.20 1.10 2.38
C THR A 158 -2.94 0.25 2.37
N PHE A 159 -1.85 0.85 1.92
CA PHE A 159 -0.53 0.25 1.84
C PHE A 159 0.39 1.00 2.79
N ASP A 160 0.77 0.34 3.88
CA ASP A 160 1.84 0.77 4.76
C ASP A 160 3.16 0.50 4.04
N GLU A 161 3.87 1.58 3.71
CA GLU A 161 5.07 1.56 2.90
C GLU A 161 6.33 1.38 3.76
N PRO A 162 7.32 0.58 3.32
CA PRO A 162 8.54 0.41 4.08
C PRO A 162 9.37 1.69 4.11
N ASN A 163 10.40 1.69 4.97
CA ASN A 163 11.42 2.73 5.05
C ASN A 163 10.87 4.11 5.48
N GLY A 164 9.73 4.15 6.17
CA GLY A 164 9.11 5.38 6.68
C GLY A 164 8.49 6.24 5.57
N PHE A 165 8.21 5.64 4.41
CA PHE A 165 7.40 6.29 3.38
C PHE A 165 5.96 6.40 3.87
N PRO A 166 5.23 7.45 3.43
CA PRO A 166 3.84 7.63 3.83
C PRO A 166 2.96 6.52 3.25
N ASP A 167 1.92 6.16 3.99
CA ASP A 167 0.93 5.19 3.54
C ASP A 167 0.27 5.64 2.23
N LEU A 168 0.17 4.69 1.30
CA LEU A 168 -0.45 4.89 0.00
C LEU A 168 -1.83 4.25 -0.06
N LEU A 169 -2.69 4.78 -0.92
CA LEU A 169 -4.02 4.26 -1.16
C LEU A 169 -4.06 3.41 -2.41
N GLY A 170 -5.09 2.59 -2.52
CA GLY A 170 -5.43 1.90 -3.74
C GLY A 170 -6.70 1.09 -3.61
N THR A 171 -6.83 0.09 -4.46
CA THR A 171 -8.01 -0.76 -4.54
C THR A 171 -7.62 -2.22 -4.62
N PHE A 172 -8.55 -3.07 -4.20
CA PHE A 172 -8.41 -4.51 -4.36
C PHE A 172 -9.69 -5.10 -4.98
N ASN A 173 -9.50 -6.22 -5.66
CA ASN A 173 -10.56 -7.12 -6.09
C ASN A 173 -10.09 -8.55 -5.78
N ILE A 174 -10.84 -9.27 -4.95
CA ILE A 174 -10.60 -10.69 -4.68
C ILE A 174 -11.81 -11.50 -5.14
N SER A 175 -11.56 -12.53 -5.92
CA SER A 175 -12.57 -13.45 -6.42
C SER A 175 -12.23 -14.87 -5.99
N PHE A 176 -13.17 -15.55 -5.35
CA PHE A 176 -13.10 -16.95 -4.94
C PHE A 176 -13.97 -17.79 -5.85
N THR A 177 -13.50 -18.97 -6.23
CA THR A 177 -14.28 -19.92 -7.01
C THR A 177 -14.16 -21.31 -6.40
N ARG A 178 -15.32 -21.91 -6.10
CA ARG A 178 -15.47 -23.30 -5.70
C ARG A 178 -16.22 -24.03 -6.79
N SER A 179 -15.60 -25.02 -7.40
CA SER A 179 -16.19 -25.90 -8.40
C SER A 179 -16.29 -27.31 -7.85
N GLU A 180 -17.47 -27.89 -7.96
CA GLU A 180 -17.76 -29.28 -7.62
C GLU A 180 -18.12 -30.03 -8.89
N ASN A 181 -17.51 -31.19 -9.11
CA ASN A 181 -17.83 -32.05 -10.25
C ASN A 181 -17.69 -33.51 -9.83
N GLY A 182 -18.79 -34.26 -9.84
CA GLY A 182 -18.80 -35.68 -9.50
C GLY A 182 -18.24 -36.00 -8.10
N GLY A 183 -18.42 -35.10 -7.13
CA GLY A 183 -17.91 -35.24 -5.76
C GLY A 183 -16.47 -34.78 -5.56
N GLN A 184 -15.76 -34.34 -6.61
CA GLN A 184 -14.48 -33.66 -6.47
C GLN A 184 -14.70 -32.16 -6.32
N VAL A 185 -14.02 -31.55 -5.36
CA VAL A 185 -14.10 -30.12 -5.06
C VAL A 185 -12.76 -29.46 -5.39
N SER A 186 -12.78 -28.47 -6.28
CA SER A 186 -11.64 -27.61 -6.62
C SER A 186 -11.94 -26.19 -6.20
N GLN A 187 -11.03 -25.56 -5.46
CA GLN A 187 -11.26 -24.28 -4.82
C GLN A 187 -10.02 -23.41 -4.91
N GLY A 188 -10.21 -22.15 -5.28
CA GLY A 188 -9.11 -21.21 -5.38
C GLY A 188 -9.61 -19.78 -5.39
N TYR A 189 -8.65 -18.86 -5.38
CA TYR A 189 -8.92 -17.44 -5.45
C TYR A 189 -7.96 -16.73 -6.38
N THR A 190 -8.40 -15.58 -6.89
CA THR A 190 -7.56 -14.59 -7.55
C THR A 190 -7.71 -13.27 -6.83
N LEU A 191 -6.59 -12.67 -6.44
CA LEU A 191 -6.54 -11.35 -5.83
C LEU A 191 -5.80 -10.41 -6.79
N SER A 192 -6.39 -9.26 -7.06
CA SER A 192 -5.80 -8.17 -7.83
C SER A 192 -5.76 -6.90 -6.98
N LEU A 193 -4.60 -6.27 -6.94
CA LEU A 193 -4.29 -5.06 -6.22
C LEU A 193 -3.88 -3.98 -7.21
N GLU A 194 -4.35 -2.77 -6.99
CA GLU A 194 -3.93 -1.58 -7.72
C GLU A 194 -3.57 -0.50 -6.73
N LYS A 195 -2.32 -0.04 -6.80
CA LYS A 195 -1.78 1.00 -5.94
C LYS A 195 -1.76 2.34 -6.65
N SER A 196 -2.26 3.36 -5.95
CA SER A 196 -2.24 4.75 -6.35
C SER A 196 -1.19 5.51 -5.54
N SER A 197 -0.59 6.53 -6.15
CA SER A 197 0.32 7.46 -5.47
C SER A 197 -0.40 8.43 -4.53
N ALA A 198 -1.72 8.31 -4.38
CA ALA A 198 -2.49 9.07 -3.42
C ALA A 198 -2.11 8.68 -1.99
N ILE A 199 -1.68 9.67 -1.21
CA ILE A 199 -1.29 9.48 0.19
C ILE A 199 -2.55 9.38 1.05
N ALA A 200 -2.59 8.40 1.95
CA ALA A 200 -3.62 8.32 2.99
C ALA A 200 -3.46 9.54 3.92
N LYS A 201 -4.43 10.46 3.93
CA LYS A 201 -4.40 11.59 4.85
C LYS A 201 -4.65 11.08 6.26
N THR A 202 -3.61 10.93 7.06
CA THR A 202 -3.74 10.90 8.52
C THR A 202 -4.21 12.29 8.99
N PRO A 203 -5.36 12.39 9.70
CA PRO A 203 -5.74 13.66 10.32
C PRO A 203 -4.73 13.96 11.43
N GLU A 204 -3.81 14.89 11.21
CA GLU A 204 -2.88 15.29 12.25
C GLU A 204 -3.62 16.06 13.37
N PRO A 205 -3.39 15.72 14.66
CA PRO A 205 -3.87 16.54 15.79
C PRO A 205 -3.21 17.94 15.87
N ALA A 206 -2.27 18.28 14.99
CA ALA A 206 -1.41 19.45 15.11
C ALA A 206 -2.04 20.78 14.60
N ALA A 207 -3.14 20.74 13.85
CA ALA A 207 -3.77 21.96 13.33
C ALA A 207 -4.41 22.84 14.42
N ILE A 208 -4.63 22.32 15.64
CA ILE A 208 -5.24 23.07 16.76
C ILE A 208 -4.19 23.85 17.57
N LEU A 209 -2.91 23.45 17.58
CA LEU A 209 -1.86 24.16 18.33
C LEU A 209 -1.26 25.35 17.57
N GLY A 210 -1.28 25.33 16.23
CA GLY A 210 -0.83 26.46 15.40
C GLY A 210 -1.72 27.70 15.49
N ILE A 211 -2.99 27.53 15.87
CA ILE A 211 -3.94 28.65 16.03
C ILE A 211 -3.84 29.25 17.45
N LEU A 212 -3.46 28.46 18.46
CA LEU A 212 -3.37 28.95 19.84
C LEU A 212 -2.06 29.71 20.14
N ALA A 213 -0.96 29.41 19.45
CA ALA A 213 0.30 30.12 19.62
C ALA A 213 0.29 31.55 19.01
N VAL A 214 -0.58 31.81 18.03
CA VAL A 214 -0.72 33.14 17.40
C VAL A 214 -1.61 34.10 18.23
N ALA A 215 -2.37 33.58 19.20
CA ALA A 215 -3.14 34.40 20.14
C ALA A 215 -2.32 34.86 21.37
N GLY A 216 -1.12 34.31 21.60
CA GLY A 216 -0.33 34.57 22.82
C GLY A 216 0.70 35.70 22.75
N VAL A 217 1.06 36.19 21.55
CA VAL A 217 2.13 37.19 21.37
C VAL A 217 1.59 38.64 21.31
N GLY A 218 0.27 38.84 21.26
CA GLY A 218 -0.36 40.15 21.14
C GLY A 218 -0.86 40.81 22.43
N ALA A 219 -0.81 40.13 23.59
CA ALA A 219 -1.49 40.57 24.81
C ALA A 219 -0.58 41.23 25.88
N PHE A 220 0.61 41.69 25.52
CA PHE A 220 1.49 42.43 26.44
C PHE A 220 2.08 43.70 25.81
N ALA A 221 1.20 44.58 25.30
CA ALA A 221 1.58 45.94 24.90
C ALA A 221 0.45 46.95 25.17
N ARG A 222 0.16 47.22 26.44
CA ARG A 222 -0.48 48.46 26.95
C ARG A 222 -0.31 48.44 28.47
N ARG A 223 0.45 49.32 29.11
CA ARG A 223 0.23 50.77 29.18
C ARG A 223 1.49 51.46 29.76
N LYS A 224 2.06 52.42 29.03
CA LYS A 224 2.88 53.52 29.57
C LYS A 224 2.14 54.83 29.22
N SER A 225 1.57 55.46 30.24
CA SER A 225 1.31 56.90 30.40
C SER A 225 0.62 57.07 31.76
#